data_AF-A2FHT5-F1
#
_entry.id   AF-A2FHT5-F1
#
_cell.length_a   1.000
_cell.length_b   1.000
_cell.length_c   1.000
_cell.angle_alpha   90.00
_cell.angle_beta   90.00
_cell.angle_gamma   90.00
#
_symmetry.space_group_name_H-M   'P 1'
#
loop_
_entity.id
_entity.type
_entity.pdbx_description
1 polymer ?
#
loop_
_entity_poly.entity_id
_entity_poly.type
_entity_poly.pdbx_seq_one_letter_code
_entity_poly.pdbx_strand_id
1 'polypeptide(L)'
;MMFLSLISLGKAKCDIKITNYGGDLIAEENYSTNTQSFKINATNCFNLQISPERNVLYGIYDIGEYTITASGENPDEENVSIKININEVPQEKRNYYYFINHCGTFPMITSFFYLLFNLTKDINLELQVGRPNTFNFTKIQEDYPNTIYYSSVGDSFHTFELIRNISRDDPNSYFHVRVDDLRISQPIYWLINQGIHQSRYEVHLGSDGTGTYNIFYNNKLNTTEGWNVVAEKFDKIYKNALIGNISINTHINNCIIDLDTMIFAAVTYPNIFLELSNPEMLFTSDEALKPVLKTMKLIKIDVINIIKNQTKEKVDYLYEISMINVTAYQEKYFSEGKKTCFILTSNPADSLEIKSYFNQTLMTYPNYTFVANPHPDGVYSKELSDWISSKLKIKIFENRQIPTELIYSAFPGELSVGGYQSSSLTSINFDDIPFIYVKNGPEDLMSPFNVFYQNSWLKSYLMPFNDSYNPYIPPNDINLLLVVGLPLLILVLIIAAALITWYILFLRKKKATKRINAALLE
;
A
#
# COMPACT_ATOMS: atom_id res chain seq x y z
N MET A 1 82.02 1.00 22.53
CA MET A 1 80.94 1.09 23.54
C MET A 1 79.74 1.70 22.84
N MET A 2 78.73 0.88 22.53
CA MET A 2 77.47 1.27 21.88
C MET A 2 76.63 2.07 22.89
N PHE A 3 76.25 3.30 22.55
CA PHE A 3 75.18 4.01 23.25
C PHE A 3 73.85 3.50 22.69
N LEU A 4 73.16 2.65 23.43
CA LEU A 4 71.73 2.42 23.23
C LEU A 4 71.00 3.70 23.61
N SER A 5 70.43 4.42 22.63
CA SER A 5 69.38 5.39 22.91
C SER A 5 68.12 4.61 23.29
N LEU A 6 67.82 4.55 24.58
CA LEU A 6 66.48 4.22 25.06
C LEU A 6 65.54 5.32 24.57
N ILE A 7 64.88 5.07 23.44
CA ILE A 7 63.67 5.79 23.08
C ILE A 7 62.66 5.41 24.16
N SER A 8 62.45 6.33 25.10
CA SER A 8 61.25 6.34 25.93
C SER A 8 60.07 6.48 24.97
N LEU A 9 59.47 5.34 24.60
CA LEU A 9 58.09 5.32 24.11
C LEU A 9 57.25 5.95 25.21
N GLY A 10 56.88 7.22 25.06
CA GLY A 10 55.95 7.88 25.96
C GLY A 10 54.70 7.01 26.04
N LYS A 11 54.40 6.50 27.24
CA LYS A 11 53.20 5.69 27.47
C LYS A 11 51.97 6.56 27.14
N ALA A 12 51.01 5.96 26.44
CA ALA A 12 49.85 6.68 25.95
C ALA A 12 48.87 6.98 27.09
N LYS A 13 48.50 8.25 27.26
CA LYS A 13 47.52 8.73 28.25
C LYS A 13 46.15 8.07 28.00
N CYS A 14 45.38 7.80 29.05
CA CYS A 14 43.97 7.43 28.91
C CYS A 14 43.23 8.49 28.09
N ASP A 15 42.55 8.04 27.05
CA ASP A 15 41.83 8.88 26.10
C ASP A 15 40.42 8.33 25.91
N ILE A 16 39.41 9.18 26.11
CA ILE A 16 38.01 8.84 25.88
C ILE A 16 37.51 9.67 24.70
N LYS A 17 37.13 8.99 23.63
CA LYS A 17 36.51 9.59 22.46
C LYS A 17 35.03 9.27 22.44
N ILE A 18 34.23 10.29 22.19
CA ILE A 18 32.80 10.15 21.95
C ILE A 18 32.61 10.21 20.45
N THR A 19 31.98 9.16 19.90
CA THR A 19 31.66 9.10 18.48
C THR A 19 30.16 8.92 18.30
N ASN A 20 29.64 9.32 17.14
CA ASN A 20 28.36 8.79 16.69
C ASN A 20 28.50 7.28 16.35
N TYR A 21 27.40 6.64 15.97
CA TYR A 21 27.43 5.20 15.63
C TYR A 21 28.15 4.88 14.31
N GLY A 22 28.31 5.88 13.44
CA GLY A 22 29.11 5.81 12.22
C GLY A 22 30.63 5.95 12.45
N GLY A 23 31.06 6.25 13.68
CA GLY A 23 32.46 6.41 14.05
C GLY A 23 33.00 7.85 13.90
N ASP A 24 32.16 8.81 13.54
CA ASP A 24 32.58 10.22 13.46
C ASP A 24 32.74 10.78 14.88
N LEU A 25 33.83 11.51 15.11
CA LEU A 25 34.11 12.14 16.40
C LEU A 25 33.09 13.25 16.68
N ILE A 26 32.48 13.22 17.86
CA ILE A 26 31.64 14.30 18.36
C ILE A 26 32.54 15.30 19.08
N ALA A 27 32.51 16.58 18.65
CA ALA A 27 33.28 17.64 19.31
C ALA A 27 32.73 17.94 20.71
N GLU A 28 33.61 18.32 21.65
CA GLU A 28 33.25 18.47 23.08
C GLU A 28 32.17 19.53 23.32
N GLU A 29 32.18 20.61 22.55
CA GLU A 29 31.16 21.66 22.59
C GLU A 29 29.75 21.13 22.31
N ASN A 30 29.64 19.98 21.65
CA ASN A 30 28.39 19.35 21.28
C ASN A 30 27.94 18.26 22.27
N TYR A 31 28.71 17.98 23.34
CA TYR A 31 28.33 17.01 24.36
C TYR A 31 27.08 17.42 25.16
N SER A 32 26.71 18.71 25.15
CA SER A 32 25.57 19.22 25.92
C SER A 32 24.36 19.62 25.07
N THR A 33 24.43 19.44 23.75
CA THR A 33 23.39 19.85 22.80
C THR A 33 22.93 18.72 21.88
N ASN A 34 23.60 17.57 21.89
CA ASN A 34 23.38 16.55 20.89
C ASN A 34 22.30 15.55 21.29
N THR A 35 21.23 15.61 20.54
CA THR A 35 20.08 14.70 20.48
C THR A 35 20.42 13.40 19.70
N GLN A 36 21.71 13.08 19.59
CA GLN A 36 22.21 11.84 18.97
C GLN A 36 22.74 10.93 20.07
N SER A 37 22.39 9.65 19.99
CA SER A 37 22.99 8.60 20.79
C SER A 37 24.48 8.44 20.41
N PHE A 38 25.32 8.02 21.34
CA PHE A 38 26.78 7.97 21.13
C PHE A 38 27.43 6.67 21.59
N LYS A 39 28.58 6.37 20.96
CA LYS A 39 29.53 5.33 21.36
C LYS A 39 30.69 5.95 22.12
N ILE A 40 31.17 5.21 23.12
CA ILE A 40 32.32 5.58 23.94
C ILE A 40 33.47 4.68 23.53
N ASN A 41 34.54 5.27 23.01
CA ASN A 41 35.77 4.56 22.70
C ASN A 41 36.86 5.02 23.67
N ALA A 42 37.25 4.13 24.58
CA ALA A 42 38.28 4.40 25.57
C ALA A 42 39.55 3.62 25.21
N THR A 43 40.68 4.31 25.12
CA THR A 43 41.98 3.71 24.81
C THR A 43 42.94 3.94 25.97
N ASN A 44 43.65 2.89 26.42
CA ASN A 44 44.57 2.92 27.58
C ASN A 44 43.88 3.40 28.88
N CYS A 45 42.61 3.03 29.07
CA CYS A 45 41.81 3.41 30.23
C CYS A 45 41.33 2.16 30.99
N PHE A 46 41.30 2.24 32.32
CA PHE A 46 40.70 1.25 33.21
C PHE A 46 39.48 1.83 33.94
N ASN A 47 38.65 0.95 34.51
CA ASN A 47 37.49 1.32 35.32
C ASN A 47 36.54 2.31 34.64
N LEU A 48 36.30 2.12 33.33
CA LEU A 48 35.33 2.92 32.60
C LEU A 48 33.94 2.74 33.24
N GLN A 49 33.38 3.84 33.74
CA GLN A 49 32.09 3.89 34.40
C GLN A 49 31.24 4.98 33.77
N ILE A 50 29.93 4.75 33.73
CA ILE A 50 28.92 5.71 33.29
C ILE A 50 27.96 5.89 34.45
N SER A 51 27.66 7.14 34.81
CA SER A 51 26.64 7.49 35.81
C SER A 51 25.54 8.33 35.15
N PRO A 52 24.25 7.95 35.23
CA PRO A 52 23.72 6.72 35.87
C PRO A 52 24.22 5.45 35.17
N GLU A 53 24.23 4.32 35.89
CA GLU A 53 24.78 3.05 35.40
C GLU A 53 24.15 2.66 34.06
N ARG A 54 25.02 2.46 33.07
CA ARG A 54 24.67 2.05 31.71
C ARG A 54 25.71 1.06 31.21
N ASN A 55 25.24 0.10 30.42
CA ASN A 55 26.14 -0.83 29.77
C ASN A 55 26.81 -0.13 28.58
N VAL A 56 28.12 0.06 28.67
CA VAL A 56 28.95 0.78 27.70
C VAL A 56 28.85 0.19 26.28
N LEU A 57 28.56 -1.11 26.16
CA LEU A 57 28.33 -1.79 24.87
C LEU A 57 27.11 -1.24 24.13
N TYR A 58 26.13 -0.70 24.85
CA TYR A 58 24.86 -0.27 24.28
C TYR A 58 24.80 1.22 23.93
N GLY A 59 25.89 1.94 24.17
CA GLY A 59 25.92 3.39 24.07
C GLY A 59 24.90 4.06 25.00
N ILE A 60 24.73 5.36 24.85
CA ILE A 60 23.78 6.13 25.64
C ILE A 60 22.70 6.67 24.71
N TYR A 61 21.46 6.31 25.01
CA TYR A 61 20.30 6.54 24.13
C TYR A 61 19.09 7.11 24.84
N ASP A 62 19.11 7.30 26.17
CA ASP A 62 18.00 7.97 26.86
C ASP A 62 18.34 9.45 27.05
N ILE A 63 17.30 10.27 27.19
CA ILE A 63 17.44 11.66 27.64
C ILE A 63 18.00 11.66 29.07
N GLY A 64 19.02 12.47 29.30
CA GLY A 64 19.61 12.63 30.62
C GLY A 64 21.03 13.19 30.62
N GLU A 65 21.48 13.54 31.81
CA GLU A 65 22.88 13.87 32.08
C GLU A 65 23.65 12.60 32.43
N TYR A 66 24.78 12.41 31.76
CA TYR A 66 25.68 11.28 31.91
C TYR A 66 27.07 11.78 32.24
N THR A 67 27.69 11.15 33.23
CA THR A 67 29.10 11.34 33.53
C THR A 67 29.85 10.06 33.20
N ILE A 68 30.78 10.14 32.26
CA ILE A 68 31.69 9.06 31.89
C ILE A 68 33.00 9.32 32.62
N THR A 69 33.46 8.34 33.40
CA THR A 69 34.74 8.41 34.12
C THR A 69 35.59 7.22 33.75
N ALA A 70 36.89 7.44 33.54
CA ALA A 70 37.86 6.36 33.45
C ALA A 70 39.19 6.77 34.10
N SER A 71 39.95 5.78 34.55
CA SER A 71 41.26 5.94 35.16
C SER A 71 42.35 5.57 34.17
N GLY A 72 43.51 6.23 34.26
CA GLY A 72 44.71 5.79 33.56
C GLY A 72 45.24 4.45 34.06
N GLU A 73 46.16 3.85 33.31
CA GLU A 73 46.78 2.57 33.65
C GLU A 73 47.72 2.67 34.86
N ASN A 74 48.24 3.88 35.12
CA ASN A 74 49.16 4.15 36.21
C ASN A 74 48.51 5.07 37.27
N PRO A 75 48.87 4.93 38.56
CA PRO A 75 48.35 5.78 39.65
C PRO A 75 48.62 7.29 39.44
N ASP A 76 49.63 7.62 38.63
CA ASP A 76 50.06 8.98 38.34
C ASP A 76 49.36 9.58 37.10
N GLU A 77 48.54 8.80 36.38
CA GLU A 77 47.77 9.28 35.22
C GLU A 77 46.43 9.88 35.67
N GLU A 78 46.12 11.07 35.16
CA GLU A 78 44.87 11.77 35.48
C GLU A 78 43.65 10.96 35.08
N ASN A 79 42.68 10.86 35.99
CA ASN A 79 41.35 10.37 35.68
C ASN A 79 40.68 11.28 34.65
N VAL A 80 40.11 10.70 33.60
CA VAL A 80 39.31 11.42 32.61
C VAL A 80 37.86 11.40 33.07
N SER A 81 37.21 12.56 33.06
CA SER A 81 35.78 12.70 33.31
C SER A 81 35.14 13.55 32.23
N ILE A 82 34.17 12.99 31.52
CA ILE A 82 33.40 13.66 30.47
C ILE A 82 31.95 13.71 30.91
N LYS A 83 31.34 14.91 30.83
CA LYS A 83 29.90 15.09 31.00
C LYS A 83 29.22 15.22 29.66
N ILE A 84 28.13 14.49 29.49
CA ILE A 84 27.31 14.51 28.28
C ILE A 84 25.86 14.67 28.69
N ASN A 85 25.09 15.47 27.96
CA ASN A 85 23.67 15.66 28.19
C ASN A 85 22.91 15.39 26.89
N ILE A 86 22.07 14.37 26.89
CA ILE A 86 21.12 14.10 25.82
C ILE A 86 19.82 14.81 26.17
N ASN A 87 19.45 15.82 25.38
CA ASN A 87 18.21 16.55 25.54
C ASN A 87 17.19 16.15 24.48
N GLU A 88 15.91 16.40 24.74
CA GLU A 88 14.90 16.43 23.69
C GLU A 88 15.03 17.70 22.85
N VAL A 89 14.79 17.63 21.53
CA VAL A 89 14.58 18.83 20.70
C VAL A 89 13.16 19.32 20.95
N PRO A 90 12.97 20.51 21.58
CA PRO A 90 11.65 21.09 21.78
C PRO A 90 10.95 21.27 20.44
N GLN A 91 9.64 21.03 20.38
CA GLN A 91 8.88 21.02 19.14
C GLN A 91 9.03 22.31 18.33
N GLU A 92 9.06 23.46 19.01
CA GLU A 92 9.21 24.79 18.44
C GLU A 92 10.60 25.07 17.85
N LYS A 93 11.59 24.22 18.14
CA LYS A 93 12.96 24.33 17.62
C LYS A 93 13.25 23.32 16.51
N ARG A 94 12.32 22.41 16.21
CA ARG A 94 12.53 21.33 15.23
C ARG A 94 12.59 21.88 13.82
N ASN A 95 13.64 21.51 13.10
CA ASN A 95 13.71 21.68 11.65
C ASN A 95 13.21 20.40 10.99
N TYR A 96 12.10 20.47 10.26
CA TYR A 96 11.45 19.29 9.69
C TYR A 96 12.08 18.88 8.36
N TYR A 97 12.39 17.58 8.24
CA TYR A 97 12.84 16.92 7.03
C TYR A 97 11.93 15.73 6.75
N TYR A 98 11.34 15.70 5.56
CA TYR A 98 10.36 14.71 5.14
C TYR A 98 10.99 13.70 4.19
N PHE A 99 10.74 12.42 4.42
CA PHE A 99 11.21 11.32 3.58
C PHE A 99 10.02 10.43 3.24
N ILE A 100 9.65 10.38 1.97
CA ILE A 100 8.54 9.56 1.48
C ILE A 100 9.11 8.53 0.50
N ASN A 101 9.02 7.25 0.84
CA ASN A 101 9.48 6.15 -0.01
C ASN A 101 8.43 5.03 -0.10
N HIS A 102 7.77 4.92 -1.25
CA HIS A 102 6.68 3.97 -1.45
C HIS A 102 6.79 3.19 -2.75
N CYS A 103 6.46 1.90 -2.67
CA CYS A 103 6.29 0.96 -3.77
C CYS A 103 4.83 0.51 -3.90
N GLY A 104 4.10 0.53 -2.78
CA GLY A 104 2.65 0.29 -2.75
C GLY A 104 1.85 1.51 -3.21
N THR A 105 0.64 1.26 -3.70
CA THR A 105 -0.27 2.32 -4.15
C THR A 105 -0.98 3.01 -2.99
N PHE A 106 -1.60 2.24 -2.09
CA PHE A 106 -2.24 2.79 -0.89
C PHE A 106 -1.32 3.67 -0.04
N PRO A 107 -0.11 3.22 0.35
CA PRO A 107 0.77 4.05 1.17
C PRO A 107 1.19 5.33 0.45
N MET A 108 1.41 5.28 -0.88
CA MET A 108 1.61 6.48 -1.69
C MET A 108 0.43 7.45 -1.60
N ILE A 109 -0.82 6.97 -1.75
CA ILE A 109 -2.02 7.82 -1.64
C ILE A 109 -2.06 8.51 -0.27
N THR A 110 -1.85 7.77 0.82
CA THR A 110 -1.90 8.33 2.17
C THR A 110 -0.84 9.41 2.41
N SER A 111 0.38 9.19 1.92
CA SER A 111 1.46 10.16 2.03
C SER A 111 1.23 11.40 1.18
N PHE A 112 0.59 11.25 0.02
CA PHE A 112 0.17 12.40 -0.78
C PHE A 112 -0.96 13.17 -0.10
N PHE A 113 -1.93 12.53 0.56
CA PHE A 113 -2.91 13.29 1.37
C PHE A 113 -2.23 14.11 2.46
N TYR A 114 -1.27 13.53 3.17
CA TYR A 114 -0.49 14.26 4.17
C TYR A 114 0.26 15.45 3.56
N LEU A 115 1.01 15.22 2.47
CA LEU A 115 1.76 16.25 1.75
C LEU A 115 0.84 17.41 1.31
N LEU A 116 -0.26 17.10 0.63
CA LEU A 116 -1.13 18.12 0.04
C LEU A 116 -1.99 18.87 1.06
N PHE A 117 -2.42 18.18 2.11
CA PHE A 117 -3.41 18.72 3.03
C PHE A 117 -2.77 19.32 4.28
N ASN A 118 -1.57 18.88 4.66
CA ASN A 118 -0.96 19.28 5.92
C ASN A 118 0.34 20.07 5.76
N LEU A 119 1.03 19.98 4.61
CA LEU A 119 2.32 20.63 4.42
C LEU A 119 2.23 21.86 3.51
N THR A 120 3.23 22.74 3.66
CA THR A 120 3.49 23.84 2.74
C THR A 120 4.28 23.35 1.53
N LYS A 121 4.33 24.16 0.46
CA LYS A 121 5.15 23.86 -0.72
C LYS A 121 6.65 24.05 -0.48
N ASP A 122 7.00 24.90 0.48
CA ASP A 122 8.39 25.13 0.90
C ASP A 122 8.72 24.20 2.09
N ILE A 123 9.22 23.01 1.77
CA ILE A 123 9.59 21.96 2.72
C ILE A 123 10.86 21.24 2.25
N ASN A 124 11.64 20.71 3.20
CA ASN A 124 12.76 19.82 2.90
C ASN A 124 12.21 18.40 2.70
N LEU A 125 12.04 17.98 1.44
CA LEU A 125 11.44 16.69 1.10
C LEU A 125 12.37 15.86 0.23
N GLU A 126 12.54 14.59 0.56
CA GLU A 126 12.99 13.54 -0.34
C GLU A 126 11.78 12.68 -0.74
N LEU A 127 11.53 12.54 -2.04
CA LEU A 127 10.41 11.79 -2.58
C LEU A 127 10.90 10.69 -3.54
N GLN A 128 10.68 9.44 -3.14
CA GLN A 128 11.00 8.24 -3.90
C GLN A 128 9.74 7.44 -4.21
N VAL A 129 9.54 7.14 -5.49
CA VAL A 129 8.23 6.66 -5.95
C VAL A 129 8.39 5.46 -6.88
N GLY A 130 7.91 4.30 -6.43
CA GLY A 130 7.89 3.07 -7.22
C GLY A 130 6.74 2.98 -8.21
N ARG A 131 5.72 3.86 -8.13
CA ARG A 131 4.59 3.95 -9.08
C ARG A 131 4.40 5.37 -9.61
N PRO A 132 5.29 5.83 -10.51
CA PRO A 132 5.25 7.19 -11.04
C PRO A 132 4.01 7.48 -11.89
N ASN A 133 3.21 6.47 -12.26
CA ASN A 133 1.99 6.65 -13.05
C ASN A 133 0.74 6.90 -12.19
N THR A 134 0.85 6.87 -10.85
CA THR A 134 -0.31 7.08 -9.96
C THR A 134 -0.72 8.55 -9.88
N PHE A 135 0.25 9.47 -9.96
CA PHE A 135 0.02 10.91 -9.95
C PHE A 135 0.78 11.59 -11.10
N ASN A 136 0.38 12.80 -11.47
CA ASN A 136 1.11 13.65 -12.41
C ASN A 136 2.36 14.23 -11.72
N PHE A 137 3.46 13.47 -11.75
CA PHE A 137 4.71 13.85 -11.10
C PHE A 137 5.37 15.09 -11.70
N THR A 138 5.18 15.37 -12.99
CA THR A 138 5.67 16.61 -13.59
C THR A 138 5.10 17.82 -12.87
N LYS A 139 3.78 17.84 -12.65
CA LYS A 139 3.13 18.93 -11.92
C LYS A 139 3.57 19.00 -10.46
N ILE A 140 3.72 17.86 -9.80
CA ILE A 140 4.23 17.80 -8.41
C ILE A 140 5.65 18.39 -8.33
N GLN A 141 6.51 18.12 -9.31
CA GLN A 141 7.87 18.68 -9.39
C GLN A 141 7.87 20.20 -9.55
N GLU A 142 6.95 20.74 -10.35
CA GLU A 142 6.77 22.18 -10.50
C GLU A 142 6.30 22.85 -9.21
N ASP A 143 5.43 22.16 -8.45
CA ASP A 143 4.81 22.70 -7.23
C ASP A 143 5.66 22.57 -5.96
N TYR A 144 6.63 21.66 -5.93
CA TYR A 144 7.55 21.46 -4.78
C TYR A 144 9.03 21.51 -5.22
N PRO A 145 9.52 22.67 -5.70
CA PRO A 145 10.81 22.79 -6.39
C PRO A 145 12.05 22.49 -5.53
N ASN A 146 11.92 22.52 -4.19
CA ASN A 146 12.99 22.22 -3.25
C ASN A 146 13.09 20.71 -2.90
N THR A 147 12.25 19.88 -3.51
CA THR A 147 12.21 18.44 -3.26
C THR A 147 13.28 17.71 -4.05
N ILE A 148 13.92 16.72 -3.42
CA ILE A 148 14.79 15.77 -4.09
C ILE A 148 13.93 14.62 -4.63
N TYR A 149 13.88 14.47 -5.95
CA TYR A 149 13.04 13.46 -6.62
C TYR A 149 13.85 12.29 -7.14
N TYR A 150 13.34 11.08 -6.89
CA TYR A 150 13.80 9.86 -7.54
C TYR A 150 12.63 9.21 -8.30
N SER A 151 12.73 9.23 -9.63
CA SER A 151 11.74 8.66 -10.55
C SER A 151 11.81 7.14 -10.67
N SER A 152 12.80 6.52 -10.02
CA SER A 152 12.92 5.08 -9.80
C SER A 152 13.12 4.85 -8.32
N VAL A 153 12.76 3.68 -7.83
CA VAL A 153 13.08 3.30 -6.45
C VAL A 153 14.56 3.53 -6.18
N GLY A 154 14.86 4.38 -5.20
CA GLY A 154 16.21 4.84 -4.94
C GLY A 154 17.09 3.79 -4.26
N ASP A 155 18.32 4.18 -4.02
CA ASP A 155 19.27 3.40 -3.24
C ASP A 155 19.02 3.68 -1.75
N SER A 156 18.72 2.64 -0.97
CA SER A 156 18.53 2.75 0.49
C SER A 156 19.73 3.39 1.18
N PHE A 157 20.92 3.23 0.59
CA PHE A 157 22.15 3.84 1.06
C PHE A 157 22.19 5.35 0.85
N HIS A 158 21.57 5.87 -0.21
CA HIS A 158 21.53 7.32 -0.43
C HIS A 158 20.75 8.02 0.69
N THR A 159 19.54 7.56 1.00
CA THR A 159 18.70 8.12 2.07
C THR A 159 19.38 8.01 3.43
N PHE A 160 20.04 6.87 3.68
CA PHE A 160 20.86 6.67 4.87
C PHE A 160 21.91 7.78 5.02
N GLU A 161 22.70 8.02 3.97
CA GLU A 161 23.75 9.04 3.94
C GLU A 161 23.20 10.46 4.05
N LEU A 162 22.07 10.75 3.42
CA LEU A 162 21.43 12.06 3.50
C LEU A 162 20.98 12.36 4.94
N ILE A 163 20.28 11.42 5.58
CA ILE A 163 19.87 11.53 6.98
C ILE A 163 21.09 11.67 7.89
N ARG A 164 22.17 10.93 7.63
CA ARG A 164 23.43 11.03 8.38
C ARG A 164 24.01 12.43 8.34
N ASN A 165 24.11 13.01 7.14
CA ASN A 165 24.65 14.35 6.93
C ASN A 165 23.75 15.42 7.55
N ILE A 166 22.43 15.34 7.37
CA ILE A 166 21.48 16.26 8.01
C ILE A 166 21.61 16.20 9.52
N SER A 167 21.63 15.00 10.11
CA SER A 167 21.71 14.84 11.56
C SER A 167 22.99 15.45 12.13
N ARG A 168 24.12 15.32 11.40
CA ARG A 168 25.41 15.92 11.76
C ARG A 168 25.40 17.44 11.64
N ASP A 169 24.85 17.96 10.55
CA ASP A 169 24.95 19.38 10.20
C ASP A 169 23.86 20.23 10.86
N ASP A 170 22.73 19.62 11.23
CA ASP A 170 21.63 20.24 11.94
C ASP A 170 21.27 19.45 13.22
N PRO A 171 21.70 19.92 14.42
CA PRO A 171 21.39 19.26 15.69
C PRO A 171 19.91 19.34 16.08
N ASN A 172 19.12 20.22 15.43
CA ASN A 172 17.69 20.38 15.65
C ASN A 172 16.83 19.64 14.62
N SER A 173 17.45 18.85 13.72
CA SER A 173 16.69 18.15 12.69
C SER A 173 15.69 17.17 13.30
N TYR A 174 14.50 17.13 12.70
CA TYR A 174 13.43 16.20 13.00
C TYR A 174 12.98 15.50 11.71
N PHE A 175 13.03 14.17 11.73
CA PHE A 175 12.80 13.31 10.57
C PHE A 175 11.37 12.78 10.55
N HIS A 176 10.59 13.21 9.56
CA HIS A 176 9.27 12.65 9.26
C HIS A 176 9.42 11.60 8.16
N VAL A 177 9.42 10.32 8.53
CA VAL A 177 9.68 9.22 7.58
C VAL A 177 8.39 8.47 7.30
N ARG A 178 8.01 8.37 6.02
CA ARG A 178 6.85 7.63 5.54
C ARG A 178 7.32 6.55 4.56
N VAL A 179 7.12 5.30 4.92
CA VAL A 179 7.53 4.13 4.11
C VAL A 179 6.41 3.11 4.02
N ASP A 180 6.48 2.19 3.07
CA ASP A 180 5.59 1.02 3.11
C ASP A 180 5.91 0.17 4.34
N ASP A 181 4.88 -0.39 4.96
CA ASP A 181 5.02 -1.23 6.14
C ASP A 181 5.87 -2.49 5.90
N LEU A 182 5.74 -3.13 4.73
CA LEU A 182 6.54 -4.29 4.32
C LEU A 182 8.06 -4.04 4.26
N ARG A 183 8.48 -2.78 4.47
CA ARG A 183 9.85 -2.29 4.34
C ARG A 183 10.35 -1.64 5.64
N ILE A 184 9.79 -2.08 6.78
CA ILE A 184 10.14 -1.61 8.13
C ILE A 184 11.65 -1.65 8.44
N SER A 185 12.44 -2.47 7.74
CA SER A 185 13.90 -2.44 7.86
C SER A 185 14.52 -1.08 7.51
N GLN A 186 13.93 -0.33 6.57
CA GLN A 186 14.45 0.97 6.12
C GLN A 186 14.54 2.00 7.25
N PRO A 187 13.45 2.39 7.93
CA PRO A 187 13.55 3.35 9.04
C PRO A 187 14.41 2.81 10.20
N ILE A 188 14.50 1.49 10.40
CA ILE A 188 15.45 0.92 11.37
C ILE A 188 16.89 1.23 10.96
N TYR A 189 17.26 1.05 9.70
CA TYR A 189 18.60 1.37 9.20
C TYR A 189 18.87 2.87 9.13
N TRP A 190 17.92 3.64 8.61
CA TRP A 190 18.07 5.07 8.37
C TRP A 190 18.09 5.90 9.65
N LEU A 191 17.40 5.47 10.70
CA LEU A 191 17.27 6.29 11.92
C LEU A 191 17.91 5.58 13.12
N ILE A 192 17.39 4.40 13.47
CA ILE A 192 17.71 3.74 14.73
C ILE A 192 19.17 3.24 14.71
N ASN A 193 19.60 2.61 13.62
CA ASN A 193 20.96 2.10 13.44
C ASN A 193 22.03 3.20 13.36
N GLN A 194 21.62 4.44 13.10
CA GLN A 194 22.50 5.63 13.13
C GLN A 194 22.60 6.25 14.52
N GLY A 195 21.82 5.76 15.49
CA GLY A 195 21.73 6.36 16.82
C GLY A 195 20.95 7.68 16.84
N ILE A 196 20.04 7.89 15.89
CA ILE A 196 19.14 9.05 15.97
C ILE A 196 18.16 8.79 17.11
N HIS A 197 18.14 9.71 18.08
CA HIS A 197 17.27 9.56 19.24
C HIS A 197 15.79 9.62 18.83
N GLN A 198 14.93 8.86 19.52
CA GLN A 198 13.50 8.76 19.19
C GLN A 198 12.79 10.12 19.19
N SER A 199 13.20 11.08 20.01
CA SER A 199 12.62 12.44 20.02
C SER A 199 12.85 13.25 18.73
N ARG A 200 13.71 12.77 17.83
CA ARG A 200 14.04 13.42 16.55
C ARG A 200 13.37 12.77 15.35
N TYR A 201 12.51 11.78 15.53
CA TYR A 201 11.83 11.18 14.40
C TYR A 201 10.41 10.75 14.74
N GLU A 202 9.63 10.60 13.68
CA GLU A 202 8.48 9.72 13.65
C GLU A 202 8.45 8.96 12.32
N VAL A 203 8.02 7.70 12.41
CA VAL A 203 7.96 6.76 11.30
C VAL A 203 6.51 6.36 11.09
N HIS A 204 6.00 6.60 9.89
CA HIS A 204 4.68 6.19 9.46
C HIS A 204 4.81 5.07 8.43
N LEU A 205 4.34 3.90 8.80
CA LEU A 205 4.28 2.72 7.97
C LEU A 205 2.93 2.69 7.28
N GLY A 206 2.91 2.93 5.97
CA GLY A 206 1.69 2.82 5.18
C GLY A 206 1.46 1.36 4.79
N SER A 207 0.28 0.84 5.14
CA SER A 207 -0.14 -0.53 4.80
C SER A 207 -0.11 -0.82 3.30
N ASP A 208 0.57 -1.89 2.87
CA ASP A 208 0.44 -2.42 1.50
C ASP A 208 -1.00 -2.85 1.14
N GLY A 209 -1.84 -3.13 2.14
CA GLY A 209 -3.23 -3.53 2.00
C GLY A 209 -3.39 -4.98 2.44
N THR A 210 -3.84 -5.86 1.55
CA THR A 210 -3.99 -7.30 1.88
C THR A 210 -2.69 -7.95 2.36
N GLY A 211 -1.53 -7.50 1.87
CA GLY A 211 -0.22 -7.99 2.32
C GLY A 211 -0.02 -7.82 3.83
N THR A 212 -0.34 -6.64 4.35
CA THR A 212 -0.26 -6.28 5.77
C THR A 212 -1.10 -7.20 6.65
N TYR A 213 -2.39 -7.34 6.34
CA TYR A 213 -3.29 -8.21 7.12
C TYR A 213 -2.90 -9.69 6.99
N ASN A 214 -2.40 -10.11 5.82
CA ASN A 214 -1.92 -11.47 5.62
C ASN A 214 -0.74 -11.80 6.51
N ILE A 215 0.19 -10.87 6.70
CA ILE A 215 1.30 -11.06 7.65
C ILE A 215 0.75 -11.29 9.06
N PHE A 216 -0.23 -10.50 9.50
CA PHE A 216 -0.82 -10.64 10.83
C PHE A 216 -1.40 -12.05 11.05
N TYR A 217 -2.23 -12.52 10.13
CA TYR A 217 -2.93 -13.80 10.28
C TYR A 217 -2.06 -15.01 9.95
N ASN A 218 -1.26 -14.97 8.88
CA ASN A 218 -0.43 -16.10 8.47
C ASN A 218 0.68 -16.40 9.50
N ASN A 219 1.19 -15.38 10.19
CA ASN A 219 2.15 -15.55 11.28
C ASN A 219 1.49 -15.75 12.65
N LYS A 220 0.15 -15.89 12.69
CA LYS A 220 -0.63 -16.09 13.92
C LYS A 220 -0.35 -15.02 14.97
N LEU A 221 -0.16 -13.77 14.54
CA LEU A 221 0.10 -12.64 15.45
C LEU A 221 -1.15 -12.25 16.24
N ASN A 222 -2.28 -12.87 15.94
CA ASN A 222 -3.49 -12.84 16.75
C ASN A 222 -3.49 -13.87 17.89
N THR A 223 -2.40 -14.60 18.14
CA THR A 223 -2.25 -15.51 19.29
C THR A 223 -1.00 -15.16 20.10
N THR A 224 -1.01 -15.43 21.41
CA THR A 224 0.14 -15.17 22.28
C THR A 224 1.40 -15.92 21.82
N GLU A 225 1.26 -17.15 21.32
CA GLU A 225 2.38 -17.94 20.81
C GLU A 225 3.05 -17.30 19.59
N GLY A 226 2.26 -16.96 18.56
CA GLY A 226 2.79 -16.34 17.34
C GLY A 226 3.36 -14.96 17.61
N TRP A 227 2.68 -14.17 18.44
CA TRP A 227 3.14 -12.86 18.87
C TRP A 227 4.51 -12.90 19.55
N ASN A 228 4.69 -13.75 20.57
CA ASN A 228 5.92 -13.77 21.35
C ASN A 228 7.15 -14.07 20.50
N VAL A 229 7.02 -14.97 19.51
CA VAL A 229 8.12 -15.30 18.58
C VAL A 229 8.56 -14.08 17.78
N VAL A 230 7.61 -13.28 17.27
CA VAL A 230 7.92 -12.10 16.47
C VAL A 230 8.40 -10.95 17.35
N ALA A 231 7.77 -10.73 18.50
CA ALA A 231 8.15 -9.68 19.44
C ALA A 231 9.58 -9.85 19.96
N GLU A 232 9.99 -11.08 20.31
CA GLU A 232 11.37 -11.38 20.75
C GLU A 232 12.39 -11.13 19.62
N LYS A 233 12.09 -11.57 18.40
CA LYS A 233 12.95 -11.32 17.23
C LYS A 233 13.13 -9.83 16.97
N PHE A 234 12.02 -9.08 17.02
CA PHE A 234 12.07 -7.65 16.80
C PHE A 234 12.83 -6.92 17.92
N ASP A 235 12.60 -7.25 19.19
CA ASP A 235 13.33 -6.69 20.34
C ASP A 235 14.84 -6.87 20.18
N LYS A 236 15.29 -8.06 19.74
CA LYS A 236 16.70 -8.32 19.46
C LYS A 236 17.25 -7.44 18.34
N ILE A 237 16.50 -7.28 17.24
CA ILE A 237 16.91 -6.42 16.12
C ILE A 237 16.94 -4.96 16.54
N TYR A 238 15.90 -4.49 17.24
CA TYR A 238 15.83 -3.12 17.74
C TYR A 238 16.99 -2.81 18.68
N LYS A 239 17.32 -3.71 19.63
CA LYS A 239 18.48 -3.56 20.51
C LYS A 239 19.81 -3.56 19.75
N ASN A 240 19.95 -4.36 18.70
CA ASN A 240 21.13 -4.33 17.84
C ASN A 240 21.21 -3.03 16.99
N ALA A 241 20.07 -2.53 16.54
CA ALA A 241 19.97 -1.26 15.82
C ALA A 241 20.38 -0.10 16.73
N LEU A 242 19.87 -0.05 17.97
CA LEU A 242 20.22 0.99 18.93
C LEU A 242 21.73 1.14 19.14
N ILE A 243 22.49 0.07 18.93
CA ILE A 243 23.95 0.05 19.12
C ILE A 243 24.73 0.18 17.80
N GLY A 244 24.04 0.45 16.69
CA GLY A 244 24.60 0.54 15.35
C GLY A 244 25.31 -0.75 14.92
N ASN A 245 24.76 -1.91 15.30
CA ASN A 245 25.33 -3.23 15.03
C ASN A 245 24.53 -4.00 13.97
N ILE A 246 23.69 -3.30 13.19
CA ILE A 246 23.13 -3.89 11.99
C ILE A 246 23.93 -3.45 10.77
N SER A 247 24.38 -4.43 9.99
CA SER A 247 25.05 -4.18 8.72
C SER A 247 24.07 -3.52 7.74
N ILE A 248 24.43 -2.36 7.24
CA ILE A 248 23.70 -1.70 6.16
C ILE A 248 23.97 -2.49 4.89
N ASN A 249 22.91 -3.01 4.27
CA ASN A 249 23.06 -3.65 2.97
C ASN A 249 23.00 -2.58 1.88
N THR A 250 24.18 -2.12 1.45
CA THR A 250 24.39 -1.07 0.44
C THR A 250 23.93 -1.45 -0.97
N HIS A 251 23.35 -2.64 -1.14
CA HIS A 251 22.83 -3.14 -2.42
C HIS A 251 21.31 -3.37 -2.37
N ILE A 252 20.64 -3.01 -1.27
CA ILE A 252 19.20 -3.13 -1.17
C ILE A 252 18.52 -1.99 -1.91
N ASN A 253 17.82 -2.36 -2.98
CA ASN A 253 16.84 -1.51 -3.62
C ASN A 253 15.72 -1.16 -2.62
N ASN A 254 15.28 0.10 -2.63
CA ASN A 254 14.24 0.62 -1.75
C ASN A 254 12.85 -0.05 -1.85
N CYS A 255 12.64 -0.99 -2.79
CA CYS A 255 11.42 -1.80 -2.87
C CYS A 255 11.55 -3.21 -2.28
N ILE A 256 12.73 -3.61 -1.79
CA ILE A 256 12.91 -4.95 -1.20
C ILE A 256 12.13 -5.05 0.11
N ILE A 257 11.36 -6.12 0.21
CA ILE A 257 10.63 -6.51 1.42
C ILE A 257 11.63 -7.16 2.37
N ASP A 258 11.75 -6.61 3.57
CA ASP A 258 12.63 -7.11 4.62
C ASP A 258 12.06 -6.74 5.99
N LEU A 259 12.13 -7.68 6.93
CA LEU A 259 11.55 -7.61 8.28
C LEU A 259 10.03 -7.38 8.33
N ASP A 260 9.30 -7.60 7.22
CA ASP A 260 7.86 -7.45 7.09
C ASP A 260 7.04 -8.19 8.16
N THR A 261 7.48 -9.38 8.55
CA THR A 261 6.83 -10.13 9.65
C THR A 261 6.83 -9.41 11.00
N MET A 262 7.66 -8.37 11.17
CA MET A 262 7.88 -7.67 12.43
C MET A 262 7.15 -6.33 12.54
N ILE A 263 6.41 -5.90 11.50
CA ILE A 263 5.66 -4.63 11.47
C ILE A 263 4.87 -4.40 12.76
N PHE A 264 4.10 -5.41 13.16
CA PHE A 264 3.19 -5.32 14.29
C PHE A 264 3.92 -5.21 15.63
N ALA A 265 5.07 -5.87 15.77
CA ALA A 265 5.94 -5.67 16.93
C ALA A 265 6.55 -4.27 16.93
N ALA A 266 7.02 -3.78 15.77
CA ALA A 266 7.63 -2.47 15.62
C ALA A 266 6.72 -1.33 16.06
N VAL A 267 5.42 -1.40 15.75
CA VAL A 267 4.47 -0.32 16.07
C VAL A 267 4.03 -0.30 17.54
N THR A 268 4.59 -1.18 18.38
CA THR A 268 4.52 -1.07 19.85
C THR A 268 5.63 -0.19 20.43
N TYR A 269 6.65 0.14 19.62
CA TYR A 269 7.80 0.94 20.04
C TYR A 269 7.54 2.45 19.86
N PRO A 270 8.28 3.33 20.56
CA PRO A 270 8.21 4.78 20.42
C PRO A 270 8.26 5.26 18.96
N ASN A 271 7.41 6.24 18.64
CA ASN A 271 7.41 6.99 17.37
C ASN A 271 7.37 6.17 16.06
N ILE A 272 6.86 4.93 16.10
CA ILE A 272 6.55 4.13 14.92
C ILE A 272 5.04 3.89 14.88
N PHE A 273 4.41 4.29 13.79
CA PHE A 273 2.96 4.24 13.57
C PHE A 273 2.65 3.37 12.36
N LEU A 274 1.51 2.67 12.37
CA LEU A 274 1.00 1.90 11.23
C LEU A 274 -0.32 2.48 10.76
N GLU A 275 -0.35 2.91 9.51
CA GLU A 275 -1.49 3.52 8.85
C GLU A 275 -2.25 2.47 8.02
N LEU A 276 -3.52 2.26 8.35
CA LEU A 276 -4.37 1.20 7.81
C LEU A 276 -5.74 1.74 7.49
N SER A 277 -6.38 1.23 6.44
CA SER A 277 -7.79 1.53 6.17
C SER A 277 -8.72 1.07 7.31
N ASN A 278 -8.44 -0.11 7.89
CA ASN A 278 -9.32 -0.76 8.85
C ASN A 278 -8.53 -1.45 9.99
N PRO A 279 -7.94 -0.69 10.93
CA PRO A 279 -7.19 -1.25 12.05
C PRO A 279 -8.02 -2.18 12.96
N GLU A 280 -9.35 -2.00 13.01
CA GLU A 280 -10.28 -2.88 13.73
C GLU A 280 -10.25 -4.34 13.27
N MET A 281 -9.72 -4.58 12.06
CA MET A 281 -9.58 -5.92 11.51
C MET A 281 -8.36 -6.65 12.05
N LEU A 282 -7.46 -5.98 12.79
CA LEU A 282 -6.38 -6.65 13.52
C LEU A 282 -6.92 -7.25 14.82
N PHE A 283 -7.69 -8.32 14.67
CA PHE A 283 -8.47 -8.91 15.75
C PHE A 283 -7.80 -10.13 16.40
N THR A 284 -7.96 -10.23 17.71
CA THR A 284 -7.59 -11.41 18.50
C THR A 284 -8.74 -11.82 19.44
N SER A 285 -8.97 -13.12 19.55
CA SER A 285 -9.79 -13.73 20.60
C SER A 285 -8.97 -14.10 21.85
N ASP A 286 -7.66 -13.96 21.82
CA ASP A 286 -6.76 -14.25 22.94
C ASP A 286 -6.77 -13.09 23.95
N GLU A 287 -7.38 -13.31 25.12
CA GLU A 287 -7.50 -12.30 26.17
C GLU A 287 -6.13 -11.79 26.67
N ALA A 288 -5.09 -12.64 26.67
CA ALA A 288 -3.76 -12.23 27.12
C ALA A 288 -3.10 -11.25 26.15
N LEU A 289 -3.47 -11.30 24.86
CA LEU A 289 -2.88 -10.47 23.82
C LEU A 289 -3.61 -9.12 23.65
N LYS A 290 -4.87 -9.00 24.05
CA LYS A 290 -5.64 -7.74 23.93
C LYS A 290 -4.93 -6.52 24.53
N PRO A 291 -4.30 -6.56 25.72
CA PRO A 291 -3.54 -5.42 26.23
C PRO A 291 -2.36 -5.03 25.35
N VAL A 292 -1.71 -6.03 24.74
CA VAL A 292 -0.56 -5.80 23.84
C VAL A 292 -1.01 -5.15 22.54
N LEU A 293 -2.07 -5.64 21.88
CA LEU A 293 -2.58 -5.01 20.66
C LEU A 293 -3.00 -3.56 20.90
N LYS A 294 -3.48 -3.21 22.11
CA LYS A 294 -3.80 -1.82 22.47
C LYS A 294 -2.59 -0.89 22.55
N THR A 295 -1.37 -1.43 22.68
CA THR A 295 -0.14 -0.64 22.65
C THR A 295 0.32 -0.32 21.24
N MET A 296 -0.22 -1.00 20.22
CA MET A 296 0.09 -0.71 18.83
C MET A 296 -0.41 0.68 18.45
N LYS A 297 0.45 1.45 17.79
CA LYS A 297 0.14 2.78 17.31
C LYS A 297 -0.49 2.70 15.92
N LEU A 298 -1.75 2.30 15.90
CA LEU A 298 -2.53 2.15 14.68
C LEU A 298 -3.26 3.45 14.35
N ILE A 299 -3.14 3.90 13.11
CA ILE A 299 -3.84 5.08 12.59
C ILE A 299 -4.83 4.59 11.53
N LYS A 300 -6.12 4.90 11.74
CA LYS A 300 -7.16 4.64 10.74
C LYS A 300 -7.10 5.68 9.64
N ILE A 301 -6.95 5.23 8.40
CA ILE A 301 -7.00 6.06 7.20
C ILE A 301 -8.35 5.88 6.54
N ASP A 302 -9.24 6.85 6.76
CA ASP A 302 -10.51 6.94 6.08
C ASP A 302 -10.39 7.93 4.93
N VAL A 303 -10.14 7.41 3.72
CA VAL A 303 -9.87 8.23 2.53
C VAL A 303 -11.01 9.19 2.20
N ILE A 304 -12.26 8.78 2.41
CA ILE A 304 -13.44 9.61 2.16
C ILE A 304 -13.47 10.76 3.17
N ASN A 305 -13.36 10.45 4.47
CA ASN A 305 -13.44 11.47 5.50
C ASN A 305 -12.26 12.45 5.45
N ILE A 306 -11.06 11.99 5.09
CA ILE A 306 -9.90 12.87 4.89
C ILE A 306 -10.20 13.90 3.81
N ILE A 307 -10.67 13.48 2.63
CA ILE A 307 -10.95 14.36 1.48
C ILE A 307 -12.13 15.28 1.78
N LYS A 308 -13.22 14.75 2.36
CA LYS A 308 -14.44 15.51 2.69
C LYS A 308 -14.17 16.68 3.64
N ASN A 309 -13.17 16.56 4.50
CA ASN A 309 -12.79 17.58 5.47
C ASN A 309 -11.81 18.63 4.91
N GLN A 310 -11.48 18.59 3.62
CA GLN A 310 -10.61 19.57 2.98
C GLN A 310 -11.38 20.69 2.26
N THR A 311 -10.68 21.80 2.05
CA THR A 311 -11.15 22.90 1.19
C THR A 311 -11.30 22.43 -0.25
N LYS A 312 -12.26 22.99 -0.99
CA LYS A 312 -12.47 22.70 -2.42
C LYS A 312 -11.17 22.83 -3.24
N GLU A 313 -10.37 23.87 -3.00
CA GLU A 313 -9.09 24.09 -3.71
C GLU A 313 -8.13 22.90 -3.58
N LYS A 314 -7.90 22.41 -2.36
CA LYS A 314 -7.07 21.23 -2.09
C LYS A 314 -7.62 19.97 -2.76
N VAL A 315 -8.95 19.79 -2.76
CA VAL A 315 -9.60 18.62 -3.38
C VAL A 315 -9.51 18.69 -4.91
N ASP A 316 -9.75 19.86 -5.51
CA ASP A 316 -9.61 20.08 -6.94
C ASP A 316 -8.17 19.79 -7.38
N TYR A 317 -7.18 20.27 -6.62
CA TYR A 317 -5.76 20.00 -6.87
C TYR A 317 -5.42 18.51 -6.75
N LEU A 318 -5.93 17.82 -5.72
CA LEU A 318 -5.77 16.37 -5.59
C LEU A 318 -6.28 15.65 -6.84
N TYR A 319 -7.50 15.96 -7.30
CA TYR A 319 -8.07 15.31 -8.48
C TYR A 319 -7.33 15.66 -9.76
N GLU A 320 -6.83 16.88 -9.89
CA GLU A 320 -5.99 17.28 -11.01
C GLU A 320 -4.71 16.43 -11.08
N ILE A 321 -3.94 16.35 -9.98
CA ILE A 321 -2.71 15.54 -9.97
C ILE A 321 -2.99 14.04 -10.03
N SER A 322 -4.17 13.59 -9.60
CA SER A 322 -4.62 12.19 -9.72
C SER A 322 -5.20 11.86 -11.10
N MET A 323 -5.25 12.84 -12.01
CA MET A 323 -5.83 12.71 -13.35
C MET A 323 -7.32 12.31 -13.35
N ILE A 324 -8.05 12.68 -12.29
CA ILE A 324 -9.49 12.43 -12.14
C ILE A 324 -10.25 13.63 -12.67
N ASN A 325 -11.09 13.41 -13.68
CA ASN A 325 -12.05 14.40 -14.15
C ASN A 325 -13.45 14.04 -13.65
N VAL A 326 -13.83 14.57 -12.48
CA VAL A 326 -15.09 14.24 -11.79
C VAL A 326 -16.30 14.45 -12.72
N THR A 327 -16.40 15.61 -13.37
CA THR A 327 -17.54 15.92 -14.26
C THR A 327 -17.62 14.97 -15.45
N ALA A 328 -16.51 14.78 -16.17
CA ALA A 328 -16.49 13.90 -17.34
C ALA A 328 -16.76 12.43 -16.95
N TYR A 329 -16.27 11.99 -15.79
CA TYR A 329 -16.52 10.65 -15.29
C TYR A 329 -17.97 10.47 -14.83
N GLN A 330 -18.57 11.47 -14.18
CA GLN A 330 -19.98 11.46 -13.82
C GLN A 330 -20.86 11.29 -15.07
N GLU A 331 -20.67 12.13 -16.09
CA GLU A 331 -21.42 12.07 -17.35
C GLU A 331 -21.22 10.74 -18.08
N LYS A 332 -20.00 10.18 -18.02
CA LYS A 332 -19.64 9.00 -18.76
C LYS A 332 -20.03 7.70 -18.06
N TYR A 333 -19.89 7.59 -16.75
CA TYR A 333 -19.97 6.30 -16.07
C TYR A 333 -21.21 6.16 -15.19
N PHE A 334 -21.87 7.26 -14.85
CA PHE A 334 -23.02 7.26 -13.96
C PHE A 334 -24.31 7.38 -14.75
N SER A 335 -25.41 6.94 -14.16
CA SER A 335 -26.74 7.00 -14.76
C SER A 335 -27.75 7.37 -13.70
N GLU A 336 -28.65 8.29 -14.02
CA GLU A 336 -29.67 8.76 -13.08
C GLU A 336 -30.55 7.59 -12.57
N GLY A 337 -30.81 7.58 -11.26
CA GLY A 337 -31.65 6.56 -10.62
C GLY A 337 -31.00 5.18 -10.43
N LYS A 338 -29.73 5.00 -10.78
CA LYS A 338 -28.96 3.77 -10.54
C LYS A 338 -27.68 4.06 -9.76
N LYS A 339 -27.27 3.12 -8.89
CA LYS A 339 -25.93 3.15 -8.29
C LYS A 339 -24.92 2.64 -9.32
N THR A 340 -23.75 3.26 -9.39
CA THR A 340 -22.67 2.78 -10.27
C THR A 340 -21.80 1.78 -9.51
N CYS A 341 -21.37 0.71 -10.17
CA CYS A 341 -20.42 -0.25 -9.62
C CYS A 341 -19.24 -0.45 -10.57
N PHE A 342 -18.03 -0.22 -10.05
CA PHE A 342 -16.80 -0.57 -10.75
C PHE A 342 -16.46 -2.03 -10.44
N ILE A 343 -16.43 -2.85 -11.49
CA ILE A 343 -16.10 -4.27 -11.40
C ILE A 343 -14.59 -4.42 -11.56
N LEU A 344 -13.91 -4.73 -10.48
CA LEU A 344 -12.49 -5.06 -10.48
C LEU A 344 -12.25 -6.37 -11.23
N THR A 345 -11.20 -6.39 -12.04
CA THR A 345 -10.73 -7.60 -12.74
C THR A 345 -9.27 -7.89 -12.40
N SER A 346 -8.84 -9.13 -12.67
CA SER A 346 -7.50 -9.61 -12.32
C SER A 346 -6.53 -9.59 -13.51
N ASN A 347 -5.25 -9.84 -13.22
CA ASN A 347 -4.17 -10.06 -14.18
C ASN A 347 -3.44 -11.38 -13.86
N PRO A 348 -3.19 -12.27 -14.83
CA PRO A 348 -3.70 -12.22 -16.21
C PRO A 348 -5.24 -12.33 -16.25
N ALA A 349 -5.84 -11.70 -17.27
CA ALA A 349 -7.29 -11.72 -17.46
C ALA A 349 -7.73 -13.06 -18.06
N ASP A 350 -8.40 -13.92 -17.28
CA ASP A 350 -9.08 -15.11 -17.80
C ASP A 350 -10.40 -14.70 -18.47
N SER A 351 -10.45 -14.84 -19.79
CA SER A 351 -11.61 -14.42 -20.58
C SER A 351 -12.86 -15.26 -20.28
N LEU A 352 -12.73 -16.54 -19.94
CA LEU A 352 -13.87 -17.40 -19.64
C LEU A 352 -14.45 -17.05 -18.27
N GLU A 353 -13.59 -16.89 -17.27
CA GLU A 353 -14.01 -16.48 -15.92
C GLU A 353 -14.68 -15.11 -15.94
N ILE A 354 -14.02 -14.10 -16.53
CA ILE A 354 -14.59 -12.75 -16.65
C ILE A 354 -15.95 -12.81 -17.35
N LYS A 355 -16.08 -13.58 -18.44
CA LYS A 355 -17.35 -13.71 -19.15
C LYS A 355 -18.46 -14.31 -18.27
N SER A 356 -18.15 -15.35 -17.49
CA SER A 356 -19.11 -15.97 -16.57
C SER A 356 -19.54 -15.00 -15.47
N TYR A 357 -18.58 -14.41 -14.76
CA TYR A 357 -18.85 -13.52 -13.64
C TYR A 357 -19.62 -12.26 -14.05
N PHE A 358 -19.29 -11.66 -15.20
CA PHE A 358 -20.00 -10.47 -15.68
C PHE A 358 -21.46 -10.77 -16.03
N ASN A 359 -21.74 -11.91 -16.66
CA ASN A 359 -23.11 -12.34 -16.95
C ASN A 359 -23.92 -12.51 -15.65
N GLN A 360 -23.36 -13.22 -14.67
CA GLN A 360 -24.01 -13.41 -13.38
C GLN A 360 -24.25 -12.08 -12.66
N THR A 361 -23.26 -11.18 -12.68
CA THR A 361 -23.36 -9.85 -12.07
C THR A 361 -24.51 -9.04 -12.63
N LEU A 362 -24.65 -8.99 -13.96
CA LEU A 362 -25.74 -8.30 -14.64
C LEU A 362 -27.12 -8.87 -14.30
N MET A 363 -27.21 -10.20 -14.14
CA MET A 363 -28.46 -10.87 -13.76
C MET A 363 -28.84 -10.61 -12.31
N THR A 364 -27.87 -10.68 -11.39
CA THR A 364 -28.11 -10.52 -9.95
C THR A 364 -28.38 -9.07 -9.55
N TYR A 365 -27.79 -8.11 -10.27
CA TYR A 365 -27.81 -6.68 -9.91
C TYR A 365 -28.30 -5.78 -11.06
N PRO A 366 -29.54 -5.94 -11.56
CA PRO A 366 -30.04 -5.19 -12.73
C PRO A 366 -30.19 -3.68 -12.50
N ASN A 367 -30.24 -3.26 -11.22
CA ASN A 367 -30.39 -1.86 -10.81
C ASN A 367 -29.07 -1.08 -10.76
N TYR A 368 -27.95 -1.72 -11.06
CA TYR A 368 -26.65 -1.06 -11.14
C TYR A 368 -26.30 -0.64 -12.56
N THR A 369 -25.51 0.42 -12.67
CA THR A 369 -24.71 0.72 -13.86
C THR A 369 -23.31 0.16 -13.63
N PHE A 370 -22.84 -0.70 -14.53
CA PHE A 370 -21.53 -1.34 -14.38
C PHE A 370 -20.46 -0.70 -15.26
N VAL A 371 -19.26 -0.61 -14.69
CA VAL A 371 -18.03 -0.23 -15.40
C VAL A 371 -16.98 -1.31 -15.13
N ALA A 372 -16.38 -1.86 -16.19
CA ALA A 372 -15.26 -2.78 -16.05
C ALA A 372 -14.00 -1.98 -15.69
N ASN A 373 -13.41 -2.27 -14.53
CA ASN A 373 -12.15 -1.68 -14.10
C ASN A 373 -11.01 -2.70 -14.28
N PRO A 374 -10.19 -2.58 -15.34
CA PRO A 374 -9.07 -3.48 -15.59
C PRO A 374 -7.97 -3.34 -14.53
N HIS A 375 -7.27 -4.44 -14.25
CA HIS A 375 -6.05 -4.40 -13.45
C HIS A 375 -5.04 -3.43 -14.08
N PRO A 376 -4.25 -2.63 -13.32
CA PRO A 376 -3.31 -1.66 -13.88
C PRO A 376 -2.31 -2.26 -14.89
N ASP A 377 -1.83 -3.47 -14.61
CA ASP A 377 -0.92 -4.23 -15.49
C ASP A 377 -1.65 -5.13 -16.52
N GLY A 378 -2.99 -5.21 -16.43
CA GLY A 378 -3.81 -6.05 -17.30
C GLY A 378 -4.27 -5.29 -18.54
N VAL A 379 -4.01 -5.85 -19.72
CA VAL A 379 -4.64 -5.41 -20.97
C VAL A 379 -5.64 -6.48 -21.38
N TYR A 380 -6.92 -6.11 -21.52
CA TYR A 380 -7.88 -7.02 -22.11
C TYR A 380 -7.52 -7.30 -23.57
N SER A 381 -7.71 -8.55 -24.00
CA SER A 381 -7.68 -8.85 -25.43
C SER A 381 -8.74 -8.02 -26.16
N LYS A 382 -8.52 -7.79 -27.46
CA LYS A 382 -9.50 -7.09 -28.30
C LYS A 382 -10.86 -7.80 -28.26
N GLU A 383 -10.87 -9.12 -28.34
CA GLU A 383 -12.09 -9.93 -28.28
C GLU A 383 -12.84 -9.73 -26.96
N LEU A 384 -12.14 -9.77 -25.82
CA LEU A 384 -12.76 -9.57 -24.52
C LEU A 384 -13.30 -8.13 -24.39
N SER A 385 -12.53 -7.14 -24.84
CA SER A 385 -12.96 -5.73 -24.84
C SER A 385 -14.21 -5.50 -25.68
N ASP A 386 -14.24 -6.08 -26.89
CA ASP A 386 -15.37 -6.02 -27.82
C ASP A 386 -16.60 -6.72 -27.22
N TRP A 387 -16.41 -7.85 -26.52
CA TRP A 387 -17.49 -8.54 -25.84
C TRP A 387 -18.08 -7.71 -24.68
N ILE A 388 -17.25 -7.19 -23.77
CA ILE A 388 -17.70 -6.33 -22.65
C ILE A 388 -18.48 -5.11 -23.21
N SER A 389 -17.89 -4.40 -24.16
CA SER A 389 -18.43 -3.13 -24.65
C SER A 389 -19.62 -3.31 -25.59
N SER A 390 -19.55 -4.27 -26.51
CA SER A 390 -20.56 -4.41 -27.56
C SER A 390 -21.68 -5.36 -27.20
N LYS A 391 -21.39 -6.46 -26.49
CA LYS A 391 -22.40 -7.46 -26.10
C LYS A 391 -23.07 -7.10 -24.79
N LEU A 392 -22.28 -6.83 -23.74
CA LEU A 392 -22.84 -6.49 -22.42
C LEU A 392 -23.22 -5.02 -22.26
N LYS A 393 -22.77 -4.15 -23.19
CA LYS A 393 -22.95 -2.69 -23.09
C LYS A 393 -22.34 -2.09 -21.81
N ILE A 394 -21.32 -2.75 -21.26
CA ILE A 394 -20.57 -2.26 -20.10
C ILE A 394 -19.42 -1.39 -20.61
N LYS A 395 -19.24 -0.23 -19.99
CA LYS A 395 -18.10 0.65 -20.31
C LYS A 395 -16.84 0.10 -19.65
N ILE A 396 -15.71 0.18 -20.34
CA ILE A 396 -14.39 -0.12 -19.76
C ILE A 396 -13.79 1.20 -19.28
N PHE A 397 -13.27 1.22 -18.06
CA PHE A 397 -12.59 2.39 -17.52
C PHE A 397 -11.26 2.61 -18.27
N GLU A 398 -11.08 3.80 -18.85
CA GLU A 398 -9.91 4.05 -19.72
C GLU A 398 -8.60 4.22 -18.97
N ASN A 399 -8.61 4.84 -17.78
CA ASN A 399 -7.39 5.19 -17.08
C ASN A 399 -7.08 4.22 -15.94
N ARG A 400 -6.77 2.97 -16.31
CA ARG A 400 -6.48 1.88 -15.37
C ARG A 400 -5.31 2.11 -14.41
N GLN A 401 -4.51 3.16 -14.62
CA GLN A 401 -3.42 3.53 -13.72
C GLN A 401 -3.92 4.32 -12.51
N ILE A 402 -5.12 4.92 -12.58
CA ILE A 402 -5.73 5.59 -11.42
C ILE A 402 -6.16 4.51 -10.42
N PRO A 403 -5.67 4.57 -9.17
CA PRO A 403 -6.06 3.65 -8.12
C PRO A 403 -7.57 3.69 -7.83
N THR A 404 -8.14 2.52 -7.60
CA THR A 404 -9.56 2.36 -7.25
C THR A 404 -9.95 3.20 -6.03
N GLU A 405 -9.06 3.31 -5.05
CA GLU A 405 -9.26 4.07 -3.81
C GLU A 405 -9.52 5.56 -4.09
N LEU A 406 -8.78 6.15 -5.03
CA LEU A 406 -8.97 7.55 -5.43
C LEU A 406 -10.28 7.73 -6.20
N ILE A 407 -10.60 6.80 -7.12
CA ILE A 407 -11.86 6.82 -7.86
C ILE A 407 -13.05 6.71 -6.89
N TYR A 408 -13.02 5.75 -5.97
CA TYR A 408 -14.05 5.56 -4.96
C TYR A 408 -14.24 6.81 -4.10
N SER A 409 -13.13 7.42 -3.66
CA SER A 409 -13.18 8.65 -2.88
C SER A 409 -13.74 9.88 -3.63
N ALA A 410 -13.71 9.87 -4.97
CA ALA A 410 -14.24 10.95 -5.79
C ALA A 410 -15.76 10.92 -5.94
N PHE A 411 -16.40 9.78 -5.65
CA PHE A 411 -17.84 9.58 -5.82
C PHE A 411 -18.49 8.95 -4.56
N PRO A 412 -18.34 9.59 -3.38
CA PRO A 412 -18.78 9.00 -2.11
C PRO A 412 -20.31 8.83 -2.10
N GLY A 413 -20.76 7.61 -1.79
CA GLY A 413 -22.18 7.24 -1.75
C GLY A 413 -22.81 6.92 -3.11
N GLU A 414 -22.16 7.29 -4.21
CA GLU A 414 -22.64 7.04 -5.58
C GLU A 414 -21.98 5.81 -6.23
N LEU A 415 -20.76 5.48 -5.80
CA LEU A 415 -19.96 4.39 -6.35
C LEU A 415 -19.84 3.21 -5.38
N SER A 416 -20.17 2.02 -5.88
CA SER A 416 -19.79 0.73 -5.29
C SER A 416 -18.58 0.14 -6.02
N VAL A 417 -17.89 -0.79 -5.36
CA VAL A 417 -16.78 -1.53 -5.97
C VAL A 417 -16.95 -3.02 -5.66
N GLY A 418 -16.93 -3.87 -6.68
CA GLY A 418 -17.04 -5.33 -6.51
C GLY A 418 -16.18 -6.08 -7.51
N GLY A 419 -16.18 -7.41 -7.45
CA GLY A 419 -15.49 -8.26 -8.43
C GLY A 419 -14.37 -9.09 -7.82
N TYR A 420 -13.23 -9.18 -8.51
CA TYR A 420 -12.10 -10.00 -8.06
C TYR A 420 -11.53 -9.52 -6.72
N GLN A 421 -11.09 -10.47 -5.91
CA GLN A 421 -10.43 -10.23 -4.63
C GLN A 421 -9.13 -9.42 -4.86
N SER A 422 -9.06 -8.22 -4.29
CA SER A 422 -7.98 -7.26 -4.57
C SER A 422 -7.66 -6.41 -3.34
N SER A 423 -6.41 -5.98 -3.20
CA SER A 423 -5.99 -5.09 -2.10
C SER A 423 -6.83 -3.82 -2.01
N SER A 424 -7.30 -3.29 -3.14
CA SER A 424 -8.14 -2.10 -3.17
C SER A 424 -9.43 -2.26 -2.36
N LEU A 425 -10.00 -3.47 -2.28
CA LEU A 425 -11.21 -3.71 -1.50
C LEU A 425 -11.01 -3.51 0.01
N THR A 426 -9.77 -3.56 0.51
CA THR A 426 -9.50 -3.26 1.93
C THR A 426 -9.65 -1.80 2.30
N SER A 427 -9.74 -0.91 1.30
CA SER A 427 -9.85 0.55 1.45
C SER A 427 -11.21 1.09 1.04
N ILE A 428 -12.14 0.21 0.65
CA ILE A 428 -13.53 0.54 0.36
C ILE A 428 -14.36 0.28 1.61
N ASN A 429 -15.38 1.09 1.87
CA ASN A 429 -16.35 0.74 2.90
C ASN A 429 -17.03 -0.58 2.53
N PHE A 430 -17.05 -1.55 3.44
CA PHE A 430 -17.55 -2.89 3.14
C PHE A 430 -19.03 -2.92 2.72
N ASP A 431 -19.83 -1.96 3.18
CA ASP A 431 -21.23 -1.82 2.72
C ASP A 431 -21.33 -1.39 1.24
N ASP A 432 -20.26 -0.81 0.69
CA ASP A 432 -20.16 -0.45 -0.73
C ASP A 432 -19.54 -1.56 -1.60
N ILE A 433 -19.28 -2.74 -1.02
CA ILE A 433 -18.81 -3.95 -1.72
C ILE A 433 -19.98 -4.92 -1.91
N PRO A 434 -20.76 -4.81 -2.99
CA PRO A 434 -21.98 -5.62 -3.15
C PRO A 434 -21.68 -7.12 -3.34
N PHE A 435 -20.57 -7.45 -4.01
CA PHE A 435 -20.20 -8.82 -4.33
C PHE A 435 -18.69 -8.99 -4.49
N ILE A 436 -18.24 -10.23 -4.26
CA ILE A 436 -16.87 -10.69 -4.50
C ILE A 436 -16.93 -11.98 -5.31
N TYR A 437 -16.07 -12.08 -6.33
CA TYR A 437 -15.93 -13.28 -7.14
C TYR A 437 -15.13 -14.34 -6.39
N VAL A 438 -15.72 -15.53 -6.30
CA VAL A 438 -15.13 -16.73 -5.70
C VAL A 438 -15.38 -17.90 -6.63
N LYS A 439 -14.54 -18.94 -6.58
CA LYS A 439 -14.73 -20.09 -7.46
C LYS A 439 -15.96 -20.90 -7.06
N ASN A 440 -16.07 -21.28 -5.79
CA ASN A 440 -17.19 -22.09 -5.29
C ASN A 440 -17.89 -21.42 -4.11
N GLY A 441 -17.15 -20.97 -3.10
CA GLY A 441 -17.72 -20.52 -1.84
C GLY A 441 -16.75 -19.79 -0.92
N PRO A 442 -17.13 -19.58 0.36
CA PRO A 442 -16.30 -18.89 1.36
C PRO A 442 -14.89 -19.47 1.53
N GLU A 443 -14.71 -20.77 1.26
CA GLU A 443 -13.43 -21.47 1.30
C GLU A 443 -12.42 -20.96 0.27
N ASP A 444 -12.89 -20.34 -0.82
CA ASP A 444 -12.06 -19.75 -1.88
C ASP A 444 -11.79 -18.25 -1.63
N LEU A 445 -12.24 -17.70 -0.49
CA LEU A 445 -11.79 -16.38 -0.08
C LEU A 445 -10.32 -16.45 0.32
N MET A 446 -9.51 -15.63 -0.33
CA MET A 446 -8.13 -15.39 0.01
C MET A 446 -8.06 -14.65 1.35
N SER A 447 -7.02 -14.92 2.11
CA SER A 447 -6.67 -14.05 3.22
C SER A 447 -6.39 -12.64 2.71
N PRO A 448 -6.87 -11.59 3.40
CA PRO A 448 -7.59 -11.60 4.69
C PRO A 448 -9.13 -11.64 4.59
N PHE A 449 -9.69 -11.67 3.38
CA PHE A 449 -11.15 -11.61 3.17
C PHE A 449 -11.90 -12.79 3.80
N ASN A 450 -11.29 -13.98 3.85
CA ASN A 450 -11.85 -15.12 4.57
C ASN A 450 -12.09 -14.79 6.05
N VAL A 451 -11.13 -14.15 6.72
CA VAL A 451 -11.25 -13.76 8.12
C VAL A 451 -12.29 -12.65 8.28
N PHE A 452 -12.31 -11.67 7.37
CA PHE A 452 -13.28 -10.57 7.41
C PHE A 452 -14.72 -11.06 7.24
N TYR A 453 -14.92 -12.05 6.36
CA TYR A 453 -16.21 -12.69 6.14
C TYR A 453 -16.63 -13.53 7.35
N GLN A 454 -15.72 -14.34 7.92
CA GLN A 454 -15.99 -15.14 9.11
C GLN A 454 -16.41 -14.30 10.32
N ASN A 455 -15.82 -13.11 10.48
CA ASN A 455 -16.16 -12.16 11.54
C ASN A 455 -17.36 -11.27 11.20
N SER A 456 -18.05 -11.51 10.08
CA SER A 456 -19.22 -10.74 9.62
C SER A 456 -18.96 -9.25 9.38
N TRP A 457 -17.71 -8.85 9.19
CA TRP A 457 -17.37 -7.49 8.75
C TRP A 457 -17.69 -7.35 7.26
N LEU A 458 -17.23 -8.30 6.46
CA LEU A 458 -17.52 -8.38 5.03
C LEU A 458 -18.80 -9.18 4.80
N LYS A 459 -19.84 -8.51 4.29
CA LYS A 459 -21.17 -9.11 4.08
C LYS A 459 -21.55 -9.24 2.60
N SER A 460 -20.57 -9.02 1.72
CA SER A 460 -20.72 -9.08 0.27
C SER A 460 -21.27 -10.44 -0.16
N TYR A 461 -22.07 -10.45 -1.22
CA TYR A 461 -22.48 -11.69 -1.87
C TYR A 461 -21.24 -12.37 -2.49
N LEU A 462 -21.01 -13.63 -2.13
CA LEU A 462 -19.96 -14.44 -2.73
C LEU A 462 -20.51 -15.02 -4.04
N MET A 463 -20.06 -14.48 -5.17
CA MET A 463 -20.53 -14.88 -6.48
C MET A 463 -19.69 -16.04 -7.00
N PRO A 464 -20.26 -17.24 -7.13
CA PRO A 464 -19.52 -18.42 -7.55
C PRO A 464 -19.21 -18.36 -9.05
N PHE A 465 -18.14 -19.03 -9.45
CA PHE A 465 -17.90 -19.29 -10.86
C PHE A 465 -18.98 -20.23 -11.40
N ASN A 466 -19.45 -19.96 -12.62
CA ASN A 466 -20.41 -20.83 -13.29
C ASN A 466 -19.93 -21.18 -14.69
N ASP A 467 -19.42 -22.39 -14.83
CA ASP A 467 -18.95 -22.98 -16.09
C ASP A 467 -20.11 -23.22 -17.08
N SER A 468 -21.35 -23.24 -16.59
CA SER A 468 -22.57 -23.42 -17.37
C SER A 468 -22.92 -22.11 -18.10
N TYR A 469 -22.14 -21.78 -19.13
CA TYR A 469 -22.28 -20.56 -19.91
C TYR A 469 -23.65 -20.49 -20.62
N ASN A 470 -24.56 -19.68 -20.09
CA ASN A 470 -25.68 -19.12 -20.86
C ASN A 470 -25.38 -17.63 -21.09
N PRO A 471 -25.19 -17.17 -22.34
CA PRO A 471 -24.86 -15.78 -22.61
C PRO A 471 -26.00 -14.86 -22.15
N TYR A 472 -25.68 -13.80 -21.41
CA TYR A 472 -26.63 -12.74 -21.08
C TYR A 472 -27.11 -12.05 -22.35
N ILE A 473 -28.43 -11.94 -22.52
CA ILE A 473 -29.06 -11.20 -23.61
C ILE A 473 -29.68 -9.93 -23.00
N PRO A 474 -29.23 -8.72 -23.37
CA PRO A 474 -29.80 -7.49 -22.87
C PRO A 474 -31.32 -7.42 -23.13
N PRO A 475 -32.13 -6.86 -22.21
CA PRO A 475 -33.59 -6.80 -22.35
C PRO A 475 -34.06 -6.17 -23.67
N ASN A 476 -33.31 -5.20 -24.20
CA ASN A 476 -33.65 -4.50 -25.44
C ASN A 476 -33.47 -5.35 -26.71
N ASP A 477 -32.64 -6.40 -26.68
CA ASP A 477 -32.44 -7.29 -27.83
C ASP A 477 -33.54 -8.37 -27.94
N ILE A 478 -34.20 -8.71 -26.81
CA ILE A 478 -35.38 -9.58 -26.80
C ILE A 478 -36.54 -8.92 -27.55
N ASN A 479 -36.69 -7.60 -27.40
CA ASN A 479 -37.68 -6.84 -28.15
C ASN A 479 -37.42 -6.88 -29.66
N LEU A 480 -36.16 -6.80 -30.12
CA LEU A 480 -35.88 -6.88 -31.56
C LEU A 480 -36.20 -8.27 -32.14
N LEU A 481 -35.89 -9.35 -31.40
CA LEU A 481 -36.21 -10.72 -31.82
C LEU A 481 -37.74 -10.96 -31.88
N LEU A 482 -38.49 -10.45 -30.91
CA LEU A 482 -39.95 -10.57 -30.86
C LEU A 482 -40.65 -9.65 -31.87
N VAL A 483 -40.16 -8.43 -32.06
CA VAL A 483 -40.79 -7.41 -32.93
C VAL A 483 -40.44 -7.61 -34.40
N VAL A 484 -39.22 -8.09 -34.72
CA VAL A 484 -38.75 -8.22 -36.11
C VAL A 484 -38.56 -9.68 -36.51
N GLY A 485 -37.94 -10.49 -35.65
CA GLY A 485 -37.61 -11.89 -35.95
C GLY A 485 -38.84 -12.79 -36.07
N LEU A 486 -39.76 -12.71 -35.10
CA LEU A 486 -40.96 -13.55 -35.06
C LEU A 486 -41.92 -13.28 -36.25
N PRO A 487 -42.20 -12.02 -36.65
CA PRO A 487 -43.02 -11.74 -37.84
C PRO A 487 -42.37 -12.22 -39.14
N LEU A 488 -41.05 -12.08 -39.29
CA LEU A 488 -40.32 -12.59 -40.46
C LEU A 488 -40.39 -14.12 -40.56
N LEU A 489 -40.26 -14.82 -39.42
CA LEU A 489 -40.32 -16.27 -39.38
C LEU A 489 -41.74 -16.79 -39.70
N ILE A 490 -42.77 -16.11 -39.20
CA ILE A 490 -44.17 -16.35 -39.57
C ILE A 490 -44.39 -16.12 -41.07
N LEU A 491 -43.85 -15.03 -41.63
CA LEU A 491 -43.97 -14.72 -43.06
C LEU A 491 -43.34 -15.82 -43.94
N VAL A 492 -42.17 -16.32 -43.58
CA VAL A 492 -41.49 -17.43 -44.29
C VAL A 492 -42.32 -18.71 -44.25
N LEU A 493 -42.92 -19.04 -43.09
CA LEU A 493 -43.80 -20.20 -42.96
C LEU A 493 -45.07 -20.08 -43.80
N ILE A 494 -45.67 -18.88 -43.88
CA ILE A 494 -46.84 -18.61 -44.73
C ILE A 494 -46.48 -18.78 -46.21
N ILE A 495 -45.33 -18.25 -46.66
CA ILE A 495 -44.85 -18.39 -48.03
C ILE A 495 -44.60 -19.87 -48.37
N ALA A 496 -43.95 -20.61 -47.48
CA ALA A 496 -43.71 -22.05 -47.66
C ALA A 496 -45.04 -22.83 -47.79
N ALA A 497 -46.01 -22.55 -46.92
CA ALA A 497 -47.33 -23.17 -46.99
C ALA A 497 -48.09 -22.83 -48.29
N ALA A 498 -48.00 -21.58 -48.75
CA ALA A 498 -48.58 -21.14 -50.01
C ALA A 498 -47.95 -21.86 -51.22
N LEU A 499 -46.61 -22.00 -51.23
CA LEU A 499 -45.88 -22.71 -52.28
C LEU A 499 -46.21 -24.20 -52.32
N ILE A 500 -46.31 -24.85 -51.15
CA ILE A 500 -46.73 -26.26 -51.04
C ILE A 500 -48.16 -26.42 -51.57
N THR A 501 -49.07 -25.54 -51.18
CA THR A 501 -50.47 -25.57 -51.64
C THR A 501 -50.56 -25.38 -53.15
N TRP A 502 -49.82 -24.41 -53.69
CA TRP A 502 -49.73 -24.15 -55.12
C TRP A 502 -49.17 -25.36 -55.89
N TYR A 503 -48.12 -25.99 -55.37
CA TYR A 503 -47.52 -27.19 -55.96
C TYR A 503 -48.50 -28.39 -55.98
N ILE A 504 -49.25 -28.60 -54.89
CA ILE A 504 -50.30 -29.64 -54.83
C ILE A 504 -51.40 -29.37 -55.86
N LEU A 505 -51.86 -28.11 -55.98
CA LEU A 505 -52.86 -27.72 -56.98
C LEU A 505 -52.34 -27.89 -58.42
N PHE A 506 -51.09 -27.54 -58.67
CA PHE A 506 -50.42 -27.74 -59.96
C PHE A 506 -50.35 -29.23 -60.35
N LEU A 507 -49.97 -30.10 -59.41
CA LEU A 507 -49.94 -31.55 -59.63
C LEU A 507 -51.34 -32.13 -59.90
N ARG A 508 -52.37 -31.66 -59.18
CA ARG A 508 -53.76 -32.04 -59.42
C ARG A 508 -54.24 -31.63 -60.81
N LYS A 509 -53.93 -30.40 -61.24
CA LYS A 509 -54.26 -29.90 -62.58
C LYS A 509 -53.57 -30.73 -63.67
N LYS A 510 -52.26 -31.01 -63.52
CA LYS A 510 -51.50 -31.85 -64.45
C LYS A 510 -52.08 -33.27 -64.56
N LYS A 511 -52.54 -33.86 -63.45
CA LYS A 511 -53.19 -35.18 -63.44
C LYS A 511 -54.56 -35.17 -64.12
N ALA A 512 -55.32 -34.08 -63.98
CA ALA A 512 -56.59 -33.88 -64.69
C ALA A 512 -56.38 -33.72 -66.21
N THR A 513 -55.39 -32.94 -66.65
CA THR A 513 -55.07 -32.77 -68.08
C THR A 513 -54.60 -34.09 -68.71
N LYS A 514 -53.85 -34.92 -67.96
CA LYS A 514 -53.42 -36.25 -68.42
C LYS A 514 -54.59 -37.23 -68.59
N ARG A 515 -55.65 -37.11 -67.77
CA ARG A 515 -56.89 -37.91 -67.90
C ARG A 515 -57.75 -37.46 -69.08
N ILE A 516 -57.83 -36.15 -69.33
CA ILE A 516 -58.56 -35.61 -70.50
C ILE A 516 -57.88 -36.02 -71.80
N ASN A 517 -56.56 -35.96 -71.88
CA ASN A 517 -55.83 -36.40 -73.08
C ASN A 517 -55.90 -37.92 -73.31
N ALA A 518 -56.06 -38.73 -72.26
CA ALA A 518 -56.26 -40.17 -72.39
C ALA A 518 -57.68 -40.53 -72.86
N ALA A 519 -58.69 -39.71 -72.53
CA ALA A 519 -60.08 -39.90 -72.96
C ALA A 519 -60.38 -39.33 -74.38
N LEU A 520 -59.42 -38.63 -75.00
CA LEU A 520 -59.48 -38.12 -76.38
C LEU A 520 -58.71 -39.01 -77.38
N LEU A 521 -58.11 -40.10 -76.91
CA LEU A 521 -57.32 -41.07 -77.70
C LEU A 521 -57.98 -42.47 -77.75
N GLU A 522 -59.17 -42.62 -77.15
CA GLU A 522 -60.18 -43.64 -77.49
C GLU A 522 -61.24 -42.99 -78.38
#